data_AF-A0A967GY51-F1
#
_entry.id   AF-A0A967GY51-F1
#
_cell.length_a   1.000
_cell.length_b   1.000
_cell.length_c   1.000
_cell.angle_alpha   90.00
_cell.angle_beta   90.00
_cell.angle_gamma   90.00
#
_symmetry.space_group_name_H-M   'P 1'
#
loop_
_entity.id
_entity.type
_entity.pdbx_description
1 polymer ?
#
loop_
_entity_poly.entity_id
_entity_poly.type
_entity_poly.pdbx_seq_one_letter_code
_entity_poly.pdbx_strand_id
1 'polypeptide(L)'
;HHNIIWNINGTSGLTLWGLPPTSSAYGNSGIRAYNNTVEGEIKFQGSAGSIAGHDIRNNITERLVLAGHGREDATITHNLVSNQGFNSFEWPGNIFAPPNFVAGALANFYLLTDSAAYEAGQVISPFTDGFSGTAPEIGALEHVGPDA
;
A
#
# COMPACT_ATOMS: atom_id res chain seq x y z
N HIS A 1 12.89 -1.56 -0.23
CA HIS A 1 12.89 -0.62 -1.37
C HIS A 1 11.50 -0.03 -1.46
N HIS A 2 11.39 1.29 -1.31
CA HIS A 2 10.14 2.05 -1.38
C HIS A 2 10.02 2.64 -2.79
N ASN A 3 8.83 2.61 -3.39
CA ASN A 3 8.62 3.12 -4.74
C ASN A 3 7.58 4.25 -4.76
N ILE A 4 7.82 5.25 -5.60
CA ILE A 4 6.82 6.24 -5.98
C ILE A 4 6.42 5.92 -7.42
N ILE A 5 5.17 5.53 -7.61
CA ILE A 5 4.57 5.26 -8.93
C ILE A 5 3.55 6.35 -9.17
N TRP A 6 3.85 7.29 -10.06
CA TRP A 6 3.05 8.50 -10.24
C TRP A 6 3.03 8.95 -11.71
N ASN A 7 2.04 9.77 -12.04
CA ASN A 7 1.74 10.28 -13.38
C ASN A 7 1.49 9.14 -14.39
N ILE A 8 0.60 8.22 -14.02
CA ILE A 8 0.24 7.07 -14.86
C ILE A 8 -1.05 7.34 -15.65
N ASN A 9 -1.13 6.81 -16.87
CA ASN A 9 -2.34 6.89 -17.71
C ASN A 9 -3.24 5.64 -17.59
N GLY A 10 -3.00 4.78 -16.60
CA GLY A 10 -3.76 3.55 -16.34
C GLY A 10 -4.42 3.58 -14.97
N THR A 11 -5.38 2.67 -14.73
CA THR A 11 -6.06 2.62 -13.43
C THR A 11 -5.22 1.96 -12.34
N SER A 12 -4.32 1.05 -12.68
CA SER A 12 -3.51 0.30 -11.72
C SER A 12 -2.06 0.73 -11.79
N GLY A 13 -1.56 1.33 -10.70
CA GLY A 13 -0.14 1.69 -10.56
C GLY A 13 0.71 0.50 -10.09
N LEU A 14 0.14 -0.42 -9.31
CA LEU A 14 0.80 -1.66 -8.91
C LEU A 14 -0.14 -2.84 -9.11
N THR A 15 0.34 -3.87 -9.81
CA THR A 15 -0.40 -5.13 -9.98
C THR A 15 0.32 -6.27 -9.28
N LEU A 16 -0.38 -6.94 -8.39
CA LEU A 16 0.09 -8.09 -7.63
C LEU A 16 -0.72 -9.31 -8.04
N TRP A 17 -0.04 -10.37 -8.48
CA TRP A 17 -0.73 -11.53 -9.03
C TRP A 17 -1.15 -12.50 -7.93
N GLY A 18 -2.41 -12.93 -7.98
CA GLY A 18 -2.87 -14.13 -7.29
C GLY A 18 -2.32 -15.37 -8.00
N LEU A 19 -1.86 -16.34 -7.23
CA LEU A 19 -1.23 -17.54 -7.77
C LEU A 19 -2.28 -18.60 -8.12
N PRO A 20 -2.16 -19.34 -9.23
CA PRO A 20 -3.09 -20.42 -9.57
C PRO A 20 -2.85 -21.65 -8.69
N PRO A 21 -3.85 -22.56 -8.53
CA PRO A 21 -3.72 -23.79 -7.73
C PRO A 21 -2.57 -24.71 -8.12
N THR A 22 -2.08 -24.59 -9.37
CA THR A 22 -0.94 -25.35 -9.88
C THR A 22 0.42 -24.79 -9.45
N SER A 23 0.45 -23.59 -8.85
CA SER A 23 1.67 -22.99 -8.31
C SER A 23 2.08 -23.71 -7.03
N SER A 24 3.37 -24.01 -6.89
CA SER A 24 3.95 -24.53 -5.64
C SER A 24 3.79 -23.55 -4.46
N ALA A 25 3.53 -22.27 -4.74
CA ALA A 25 3.34 -21.21 -3.75
C ALA A 25 1.86 -20.80 -3.59
N TYR A 26 0.89 -21.57 -4.09
CA TYR A 26 -0.55 -21.20 -4.07
C TYR A 26 -1.11 -20.78 -2.70
N GLY A 27 -0.71 -21.46 -1.62
CA GLY A 27 -1.14 -21.17 -0.25
C GLY A 27 -0.23 -20.19 0.49
N ASN A 28 0.87 -19.74 -0.12
CA ASN A 28 1.80 -18.78 0.47
C ASN A 28 2.66 -18.17 -0.64
N SER A 29 2.18 -17.08 -1.23
CA SER A 29 2.83 -16.44 -2.36
C SER A 29 4.18 -15.80 -2.01
N GLY A 30 4.37 -15.39 -0.75
CA GLY A 30 5.49 -14.57 -0.32
C GLY A 30 5.57 -13.19 -1.00
N ILE A 31 4.52 -12.74 -1.70
CA ILE A 31 4.49 -11.43 -2.37
C ILE A 31 4.35 -10.33 -1.33
N ARG A 32 5.29 -9.36 -1.35
CA ARG A 32 5.36 -8.28 -0.37
C ARG A 32 5.36 -6.93 -1.08
N ALA A 33 4.56 -5.99 -0.57
CA ALA A 33 4.61 -4.59 -1.00
C ALA A 33 4.50 -3.69 0.22
N TYR A 34 5.59 -3.02 0.56
CA TYR A 34 5.68 -2.12 1.71
C TYR A 34 6.05 -0.72 1.27
N ASN A 35 5.48 0.29 1.94
CA ASN A 35 5.96 1.67 1.86
C ASN A 35 6.07 2.18 0.42
N ASN A 36 5.03 1.95 -0.40
CA ASN A 36 4.93 2.52 -1.74
C ASN A 36 3.93 3.67 -1.73
N THR A 37 4.19 4.70 -2.53
CA THR A 37 3.21 5.74 -2.87
C THR A 37 2.79 5.53 -4.31
N VAL A 38 1.53 5.17 -4.53
CA VAL A 38 1.02 4.71 -5.83
C VAL A 38 -0.18 5.57 -6.24
N GLU A 39 -0.07 6.26 -7.36
CA GLU A 39 -1.23 6.83 -8.07
C GLU A 39 -2.07 5.68 -8.67
N GLY A 40 -3.39 5.80 -8.58
CA GLY A 40 -4.31 4.74 -8.95
C GLY A 40 -4.33 3.56 -7.98
N GLU A 41 -4.61 2.37 -8.50
CA GLU A 41 -4.89 1.15 -7.72
C GLU A 41 -3.63 0.34 -7.40
N ILE A 42 -3.63 -0.23 -6.20
CA ILE A 42 -2.96 -1.51 -5.95
C ILE A 42 -3.99 -2.61 -6.26
N LYS A 43 -3.75 -3.33 -7.35
CA LYS A 43 -4.67 -4.33 -7.89
C LYS A 43 -4.16 -5.75 -7.65
N PHE A 44 -5.03 -6.60 -7.09
CA PHE A 44 -4.82 -8.03 -6.99
C PHE A 44 -5.43 -8.73 -8.21
N GLN A 45 -4.59 -9.25 -9.09
CA GLN A 45 -4.95 -9.73 -10.43
C GLN A 45 -4.77 -11.25 -10.59
N GLY A 46 -5.70 -11.88 -11.31
CA GLY A 46 -5.61 -13.28 -11.75
C GLY A 46 -6.98 -13.95 -11.68
N SER A 47 -7.46 -14.55 -12.76
CA SER A 47 -8.73 -15.29 -12.69
C SER A 47 -8.57 -16.53 -11.80
N ALA A 48 -9.32 -16.61 -10.69
CA ALA A 48 -9.38 -17.77 -9.78
C ALA A 48 -8.07 -18.14 -9.04
N GLY A 49 -7.16 -17.17 -8.84
CA GLY A 49 -5.95 -17.36 -8.03
C GLY A 49 -6.18 -17.19 -6.52
N SER A 50 -5.17 -17.52 -5.72
CA SER A 50 -5.09 -17.23 -4.28
C SER A 50 -4.13 -16.08 -4.01
N ILE A 51 -4.47 -15.22 -3.05
CA ILE A 51 -3.58 -14.20 -2.49
C ILE A 51 -3.03 -14.58 -1.10
N ALA A 52 -3.21 -15.84 -0.69
CA ALA A 52 -2.67 -16.33 0.58
C ALA A 52 -1.17 -16.08 0.68
N GLY A 53 -0.72 -15.54 1.82
CA GLY A 53 0.67 -15.15 2.05
C GLY A 53 1.11 -13.83 1.39
N HIS A 54 0.21 -13.09 0.72
CA HIS A 54 0.48 -11.70 0.37
C HIS A 54 0.61 -10.87 1.64
N ASP A 55 1.59 -9.97 1.67
CA ASP A 55 1.83 -9.06 2.79
C ASP A 55 2.02 -7.62 2.29
N ILE A 56 0.95 -6.84 2.42
CA ILE A 56 0.76 -5.53 1.78
C ILE A 56 0.45 -4.51 2.87
N ARG A 57 1.45 -3.71 3.24
CA ARG A 57 1.36 -2.80 4.37
C ARG A 57 2.03 -1.46 4.11
N ASN A 58 1.64 -0.42 4.85
CA ASN A 58 2.25 0.90 4.79
C ASN A 58 2.26 1.54 3.40
N ASN A 59 1.35 1.18 2.48
CA ASN A 59 1.27 1.81 1.16
C ASN A 59 0.26 2.96 1.16
N ILE A 60 0.52 3.98 0.35
CA ILE A 60 -0.48 4.97 -0.07
C ILE A 60 -0.99 4.56 -1.46
N THR A 61 -2.30 4.48 -1.62
CA THR A 61 -2.94 4.22 -2.91
C THR A 61 -4.29 4.91 -2.98
N GLU A 62 -4.82 5.11 -4.19
CA GLU A 62 -6.21 5.51 -4.32
C GLU A 62 -7.15 4.38 -3.94
N ARG A 63 -6.87 3.14 -4.38
CA ARG A 63 -7.78 2.00 -4.19
C ARG A 63 -7.04 0.68 -3.99
N LEU A 64 -7.60 -0.18 -3.14
CA LEU A 64 -7.26 -1.60 -3.07
C LEU A 64 -8.34 -2.41 -3.80
N VAL A 65 -7.98 -3.07 -4.90
CA VAL A 65 -8.95 -3.77 -5.77
C VAL A 65 -8.67 -5.27 -5.80
N LEU A 66 -9.64 -6.07 -5.35
CA LEU A 66 -9.59 -7.53 -5.38
C LEU A 66 -10.47 -8.08 -6.52
N ALA A 67 -9.87 -8.65 -7.56
CA ALA A 67 -10.61 -9.20 -8.68
C ALA A 67 -10.76 -10.74 -8.59
N GLY A 68 -11.83 -11.21 -7.94
CA GLY A 68 -12.25 -12.63 -8.03
C GLY A 68 -11.40 -13.64 -7.24
N HIS A 69 -10.87 -13.26 -6.08
CA HIS A 69 -9.98 -14.07 -5.25
C HIS A 69 -10.54 -14.33 -3.85
N GLY A 70 -10.18 -15.49 -3.26
CA GLY A 70 -10.32 -15.76 -1.83
C GLY A 70 -9.29 -14.97 -1.02
N ARG A 71 -9.66 -14.52 0.17
CA ARG A 71 -8.84 -13.63 1.04
C ARG A 71 -7.94 -14.35 2.02
N GLU A 72 -8.11 -15.66 2.12
CA GLU A 72 -7.59 -16.45 3.22
C GLU A 72 -6.08 -16.22 3.34
N ASP A 73 -5.64 -15.86 4.54
CA ASP A 73 -4.23 -15.69 4.93
C ASP A 73 -3.42 -14.57 4.23
N ALA A 74 -4.08 -13.58 3.62
CA ALA A 74 -3.41 -12.34 3.18
C ALA A 74 -3.38 -11.28 4.29
N THR A 75 -2.24 -10.60 4.47
CA THR A 75 -2.09 -9.44 5.35
C THR A 75 -2.17 -8.17 4.52
N ILE A 76 -3.32 -7.47 4.56
CA ILE A 76 -3.53 -6.20 3.83
C ILE A 76 -4.01 -5.16 4.85
N THR A 77 -3.08 -4.50 5.52
CA THR A 77 -3.35 -3.59 6.66
C THR A 77 -2.39 -2.40 6.67
N HIS A 78 -2.66 -1.38 7.47
CA HIS A 78 -1.83 -0.17 7.61
C HIS A 78 -1.53 0.54 6.29
N ASN A 79 -2.39 0.39 5.28
CA ASN A 79 -2.32 1.19 4.07
C ASN A 79 -3.23 2.42 4.22
N LEU A 80 -2.88 3.53 3.57
CA LEU A 80 -3.76 4.68 3.38
C LEU A 80 -4.41 4.56 1.99
N VAL A 81 -5.74 4.54 1.97
CA VAL A 81 -6.55 4.39 0.76
C VAL A 81 -7.43 5.62 0.59
N SER A 82 -7.10 6.46 -0.39
CA SER A 82 -7.71 7.80 -0.51
C SER A 82 -9.07 7.82 -1.20
N ASN A 83 -9.47 6.72 -1.86
CA ASN A 83 -10.74 6.60 -2.56
C ASN A 83 -11.34 5.18 -2.45
N GLN A 84 -12.45 5.04 -1.73
CA GLN A 84 -13.27 3.83 -1.76
C GLN A 84 -14.21 3.90 -2.99
N GLY A 85 -13.66 3.75 -4.19
CA GLY A 85 -14.48 3.66 -5.40
C GLY A 85 -15.42 2.43 -5.38
N PHE A 86 -16.27 2.28 -6.39
CA PHE A 86 -17.11 1.08 -6.56
C PHE A 86 -16.26 -0.21 -6.57
N ASN A 87 -16.71 -1.24 -5.85
CA ASN A 87 -16.01 -2.52 -5.61
C ASN A 87 -14.73 -2.45 -4.77
N SER A 88 -14.51 -1.35 -4.05
CA SER A 88 -13.54 -1.35 -2.95
C SER A 88 -14.07 -2.24 -1.83
N PHE A 89 -13.20 -3.10 -1.33
CA PHE A 89 -13.48 -3.82 -0.10
C PHE A 89 -12.83 -3.07 1.05
N GLU A 90 -13.60 -2.83 2.10
CA GLU A 90 -13.03 -2.40 3.38
C GLU A 90 -12.16 -3.54 3.91
N TRP A 91 -10.87 -3.42 3.68
CA TRP A 91 -9.87 -4.24 4.32
C TRP A 91 -9.68 -3.69 5.74
N PRO A 92 -10.03 -4.47 6.79
CA PRO A 92 -9.89 -3.99 8.16
C PRO A 92 -8.43 -3.64 8.46
N GLY A 93 -8.23 -2.60 9.28
CA GLY A 93 -6.89 -2.14 9.65
C GLY A 93 -6.23 -1.23 8.62
N ASN A 94 -6.95 -0.73 7.60
CA ASN A 94 -6.46 0.33 6.70
C ASN A 94 -7.11 1.68 7.06
N ILE A 95 -6.45 2.76 6.64
CA ILE A 95 -6.87 4.14 6.85
C ILE A 95 -7.54 4.65 5.58
N PHE A 96 -8.71 5.28 5.72
CA PHE A 96 -9.46 5.84 4.60
C PHE A 96 -9.51 7.36 4.71
N ALA A 97 -8.53 8.03 4.11
CA ALA A 97 -8.34 9.47 4.16
C ALA A 97 -7.53 9.94 2.95
N PRO A 98 -7.62 11.22 2.55
CA PRO A 98 -6.66 11.80 1.62
C PRO A 98 -5.24 11.74 2.20
N PRO A 99 -4.20 11.58 1.36
CA PRO A 99 -2.81 11.50 1.84
C PRO A 99 -2.25 12.83 2.33
N ASN A 100 -2.84 13.97 1.95
CA ASN A 100 -2.37 15.31 2.33
C ASN A 100 -0.85 15.52 2.08
N PHE A 101 -0.44 15.37 0.83
CA PHE A 101 0.94 15.68 0.43
C PHE A 101 1.23 17.19 0.48
N VAL A 102 2.48 17.56 0.76
CA VAL A 102 2.96 18.96 0.73
C VAL A 102 2.67 19.61 -0.62
N ALA A 103 3.00 18.94 -1.74
CA ALA A 103 2.62 19.39 -3.08
C ALA A 103 2.63 18.23 -4.09
N GLY A 104 1.70 17.27 -3.95
CA GLY A 104 1.65 16.06 -4.79
C GLY A 104 1.55 16.35 -6.29
N ALA A 105 0.83 17.41 -6.70
CA ALA A 105 0.74 17.84 -8.09
C ALA A 105 2.07 18.33 -8.69
N LEU A 106 3.04 18.69 -7.83
CA LEU A 106 4.39 19.10 -8.20
C LEU A 106 5.43 18.00 -7.90
N ALA A 107 4.97 16.75 -7.73
CA ALA A 107 5.80 15.61 -7.35
C ALA A 107 6.51 15.72 -5.99
N ASN A 108 5.98 16.54 -5.07
CA ASN A 108 6.40 16.55 -3.67
C ASN A 108 5.42 15.70 -2.85
N PHE A 109 5.83 14.46 -2.56
CA PHE A 109 5.02 13.44 -1.88
C PHE A 109 5.33 13.29 -0.40
N TYR A 110 6.10 14.21 0.19
CA TYR A 110 6.20 14.29 1.63
C TYR A 110 4.81 14.59 2.21
N LEU A 111 4.49 13.96 3.33
CA LEU A 111 3.22 14.16 4.02
C LEU A 111 3.22 15.50 4.77
N LEU A 112 2.06 16.14 4.86
CA LEU A 112 1.83 17.14 5.88
C LEU A 112 1.67 16.45 7.24
N THR A 113 2.03 17.14 8.32
CA THR A 113 1.93 16.60 9.69
C THR A 113 0.49 16.34 10.15
N ASP A 114 -0.51 16.87 9.44
CA ASP A 114 -1.93 16.59 9.66
C ASP A 114 -2.46 15.40 8.84
N SER A 115 -1.61 14.77 8.02
CA SER A 115 -1.95 13.57 7.27
C SER A 115 -2.20 12.41 8.22
N ALA A 116 -3.25 11.63 7.96
CA ALA A 116 -3.50 10.39 8.69
C ALA A 116 -2.43 9.30 8.43
N ALA A 117 -1.56 9.49 7.43
CA ALA A 117 -0.42 8.62 7.16
C ALA A 117 0.87 9.04 7.89
N TYR A 118 0.91 10.23 8.49
CA TYR A 118 2.07 10.74 9.21
C TYR A 118 2.25 9.96 10.52
N GLU A 119 3.44 9.39 10.73
CA GLU A 119 3.76 8.51 11.87
C GLU A 119 2.68 7.45 12.18
N ALA A 120 2.08 6.83 11.16
CA ALA A 120 0.94 5.93 11.31
C ALA A 120 1.19 4.49 10.81
N GLY A 121 2.37 4.23 10.26
CA GLY A 121 2.75 2.96 9.69
C GLY A 121 3.11 1.91 10.74
N GLN A 122 3.04 0.65 10.34
CA GLN A 122 3.54 -0.45 11.16
C GLN A 122 5.05 -0.57 11.04
N VAL A 123 5.74 -0.86 12.15
CA VAL A 123 7.17 -1.23 12.10
C VAL A 123 7.32 -2.62 11.46
N ILE A 124 8.02 -2.70 10.33
CA ILE A 124 8.29 -3.92 9.57
C ILE A 124 9.80 -4.03 9.35
N SER A 125 10.52 -4.62 10.31
CA SER A 125 11.97 -4.78 10.17
C SER A 125 12.31 -5.79 9.04
N PRO A 126 13.36 -5.53 8.23
CA PRO A 126 14.24 -4.35 8.26
C PRO A 126 13.78 -3.19 7.36
N PHE A 127 12.58 -3.29 6.78
CA PHE A 127 12.12 -2.42 5.69
C PHE A 127 11.75 -1.01 6.13
N THR A 128 11.25 -0.86 7.36
CA THR A 128 10.94 0.46 7.94
C THR A 128 11.94 0.87 9.00
N ASP A 129 13.08 0.19 9.15
CA ASP A 129 14.05 0.56 10.17
C ASP A 129 14.63 1.97 9.88
N GLY A 130 14.89 2.75 10.93
CA GLY A 130 15.44 4.10 10.79
C GLY A 130 14.41 5.21 10.54
N PHE A 131 13.11 4.92 10.71
CA PHE A 131 12.06 5.93 10.77
C PHE A 131 12.30 6.93 11.91
N SER A 132 11.72 8.13 11.78
CA SER A 132 11.80 9.17 12.82
C SER A 132 10.48 9.28 13.57
N GLY A 133 10.50 9.80 14.80
CA GLY A 133 9.28 9.93 15.60
C GLY A 133 8.79 8.62 16.22
N THR A 134 7.47 8.44 16.29
CA THR A 134 6.85 7.37 17.08
C THR A 134 6.50 6.11 16.27
N ALA A 135 6.36 6.23 14.95
CA ALA A 135 6.13 5.14 14.00
C ALA A 135 6.56 5.58 12.58
N PRO A 136 6.85 4.65 11.65
CA PRO A 136 7.16 5.01 10.27
C PRO A 136 5.97 5.67 9.59
N GLU A 137 6.23 6.53 8.62
CA GLU A 137 5.18 7.07 7.76
C GLU A 137 4.65 5.99 6.80
N ILE A 138 3.35 6.04 6.52
CA ILE A 138 2.76 5.24 5.45
C ILE A 138 3.13 5.92 4.12
N GLY A 139 3.60 5.14 3.15
CA GLY A 139 4.06 5.64 1.86
C GLY A 139 5.58 5.53 1.73
N ALA A 140 6.09 6.12 0.65
CA ALA A 140 7.48 5.92 0.22
C ALA A 140 8.50 6.83 0.89
N LEU A 141 8.07 8.00 1.35
CA LEU A 141 8.95 9.02 1.91
C LEU A 141 8.70 9.13 3.41
N GLU A 142 9.80 9.24 4.14
CA GLU A 142 9.84 9.43 5.58
C GLU A 142 10.43 10.83 5.81
N HIS A 143 9.86 11.60 6.74
CA HIS A 143 10.57 12.77 7.24
C HIS A 143 11.74 12.30 8.11
N VAL A 144 12.96 12.54 7.65
CA VAL A 144 14.16 12.32 8.45
C VAL A 144 14.59 13.63 9.10
N GLY A 145 14.19 13.85 10.35
CA GLY A 145 14.66 14.97 11.19
C GLY A 145 13.52 15.82 11.79
N PRO A 146 13.83 16.64 12.82
CA PRO A 146 12.81 17.35 13.61
C PRO A 146 12.09 18.48 12.86
N ASP A 147 12.59 18.88 11.70
CA ASP A 147 11.97 19.86 10.81
C ASP A 147 12.28 19.46 9.37
N ALA A 148 11.25 19.22 8.56
CA ALA A 148 11.36 19.24 7.10
C ALA A 148 10.93 20.59 6.55
#